data_AF-A0A931X1D1-F1
#
_entry.id   AF-A0A931X1D1-F1
#
_cell.length_a   1.000
_cell.length_b   1.000
_cell.length_c   1.000
_cell.angle_alpha   90.00
_cell.angle_beta   90.00
_cell.angle_gamma   90.00
#
_symmetry.space_group_name_H-M   'P 1'
#
loop_
_entity.id
_entity.type
_entity.pdbx_description
1 polymer ?
#
loop_
_entity_poly.entity_id
_entity_poly.type
_entity_poly.pdbx_seq_one_letter_code
_entity_poly.pdbx_strand_id
1 'polypeptide(L)' 'MIPAQFEYHRPASVSEALQLLRSLPDAKLLAGGHSLLPMMKLRLTSPAHLIDLGRIKDLRYIKESGS' A
#
# COMPACT_ATOMS: atom_id res chain seq x y z
N MET A 1 -15.17 -7.77 -13.23
CA MET A 1 -15.58 -6.65 -12.35
C MET A 1 -14.39 -5.72 -12.13
N ILE A 2 -14.62 -4.41 -12.11
CA ILE A 2 -13.60 -3.35 -12.09
C ILE A 2 -13.68 -2.58 -10.76
N PRO A 3 -12.55 -2.27 -10.09
CA PRO A 3 -12.50 -1.42 -8.90
C PRO A 3 -13.12 -0.03 -9.12
N ALA A 4 -13.50 0.64 -8.03
CA ALA A 4 -13.72 2.09 -8.07
C ALA A 4 -12.41 2.83 -8.42
N GLN A 5 -12.53 4.09 -8.86
CA GLN A 5 -11.37 4.94 -9.12
C GLN A 5 -10.63 5.21 -7.81
N PHE A 6 -9.30 5.22 -7.87
CA PHE A 6 -8.41 5.54 -6.77
C PHE A 6 -7.18 6.28 -7.30
N GLU A 7 -6.56 7.07 -6.44
CA GLU A 7 -5.24 7.64 -6.71
C GLU A 7 -4.14 6.69 -6.27
N TYR A 8 -3.02 6.71 -6.99
CA TYR A 8 -1.93 5.77 -6.80
C TYR A 8 -0.63 6.50 -6.48
N HIS A 9 -0.08 6.19 -5.32
CA HIS A 9 1.12 6.82 -4.77
C HIS A 9 2.26 5.81 -4.71
N ARG A 10 3.48 6.22 -5.08
CA ARG A 10 4.66 5.36 -5.14
C ARG A 10 5.85 5.96 -4.38
N PRO A 11 5.81 5.98 -3.04
CA PRO A 11 6.88 6.54 -2.24
C PRO A 11 8.21 5.80 -2.46
N ALA A 12 9.31 6.54 -2.33
CA ALA A 12 10.67 6.01 -2.42
C ALA A 12 11.22 5.55 -1.06
N SER A 13 10.56 5.90 0.05
CA SER A 13 10.99 5.59 1.42
C SER A 13 9.84 5.25 2.35
N VAL A 14 10.16 4.59 3.48
CA VAL A 14 9.18 4.33 4.56
C VAL A 14 8.64 5.64 5.14
N SER A 15 9.50 6.66 5.29
CA SER A 15 9.09 7.97 5.84
C SER A 15 8.03 8.63 4.95
N GLU A 16 8.23 8.62 3.64
CA GLU A 16 7.28 9.17 2.68
C GLU A 16 5.96 8.37 2.67
N ALA A 17 6.04 7.04 2.72
CA ALA A 17 4.85 6.19 2.82
C ALA A 17 4.03 6.49 4.10
N LEU A 18 4.70 6.69 5.23
CA LEU A 18 4.06 7.06 6.49
C LEU A 18 3.45 8.46 6.44
N GLN A 19 4.11 9.41 5.77
CA GLN A 19 3.59 10.76 5.59
C GLN A 19 2.31 10.72 4.75
N LEU A 20 2.32 10.01 3.61
CA LEU A 20 1.14 9.81 2.78
C LEU A 20 0.00 9.14 3.56
N LEU A 21 0.31 8.09 4.31
CA LEU A 21 -0.69 7.36 5.10
C LEU A 21 -1.36 8.24 6.18
N ARG A 22 -0.62 9.19 6.76
CA ARG A 22 -1.15 10.14 7.75
C ARG A 22 -1.96 11.26 7.11
N SER A 23 -1.51 11.74 5.96
CA SER A 23 -2.10 12.91 5.30
C SER A 23 -3.32 12.57 4.44
N LEU A 24 -3.41 11.34 3.93
CA LEU A 24 -4.48 10.93 3.02
C LEU A 24 -5.53 10.10 3.77
N PRO A 25 -6.76 10.64 3.98
CA PRO A 25 -7.84 9.87 4.56
C PRO A 25 -8.20 8.70 3.64
N ASP A 26 -8.60 7.57 4.22
CA ASP A 26 -8.97 6.36 3.47
C ASP A 26 -7.86 5.80 2.55
N ALA A 27 -6.60 6.10 2.86
CA ALA A 27 -5.47 5.49 2.21
C ALA A 27 -5.25 4.04 2.69
N LYS A 28 -4.93 3.14 1.75
CA LYS A 28 -4.50 1.78 2.04
C LYS A 28 -3.11 1.50 1.48
N LEU A 29 -2.30 0.80 2.28
CA LEU A 29 -1.00 0.32 1.86
C LEU A 29 -1.16 -0.85 0.89
N LEU A 30 -0.48 -0.79 -0.24
CA LEU A 30 -0.40 -1.85 -1.24
C LEU A 30 0.96 -2.54 -1.15
N ALA A 31 0.95 -3.79 -0.69
CA ALA A 31 2.10 -4.69 -0.75
C ALA A 31 1.99 -5.59 -2.01
N GLY A 32 1.84 -6.90 -1.83
CA GLY A 32 1.68 -7.85 -2.94
C GLY A 32 0.33 -7.82 -3.66
N GLY A 33 -0.68 -7.10 -3.16
CA GLY A 33 -1.98 -6.91 -3.84
C GLY A 33 -2.94 -8.11 -3.89
N HIS A 34 -2.54 -9.30 -3.43
CA HIS A 34 -3.33 -10.53 -3.56
C HIS A 34 -4.56 -10.62 -2.66
N SER A 35 -4.70 -9.73 -1.68
CA SER A 35 -5.92 -9.62 -0.85
C SER A 35 -6.68 -8.33 -1.18
N LEU A 36 -5.98 -7.19 -1.17
CA LEU A 36 -6.60 -5.88 -1.36
C LEU A 36 -7.22 -5.70 -2.75
N LEU A 37 -6.51 -6.04 -3.83
CA LEU A 37 -7.01 -5.84 -5.19
C LEU A 37 -8.23 -6.73 -5.49
N PRO A 38 -8.27 -8.03 -5.09
CA PRO A 38 -9.50 -8.81 -5.19
C PRO A 38 -10.68 -8.22 -4.42
N MET A 39 -10.46 -7.75 -3.18
CA MET A 39 -11.53 -7.09 -2.40
C MET A 39 -12.04 -5.82 -3.09
N MET A 40 -11.16 -5.02 -3.70
CA MET A 40 -11.54 -3.84 -4.48
C MET A 40 -12.31 -4.20 -5.76
N LYS A 41 -11.88 -5.24 -6.47
CA LYS A 41 -12.58 -5.74 -7.67
C LYS A 41 -14.00 -6.19 -7.36
N LEU A 42 -14.23 -6.74 -6.16
CA LEU A 42 -15.55 -7.15 -5.66
C LEU A 42 -16.30 -6.04 -4.91
N ARG A 43 -15.72 -4.83 -4.82
CA ARG A 43 -16.27 -3.67 -4.09
C ARG A 43 -16.56 -3.93 -2.60
N LEU A 44 -15.84 -4.85 -1.98
CA LEU A 44 -15.86 -5.06 -0.53
C LEU A 44 -15.09 -3.97 0.23
N THR A 45 -14.20 -3.28 -0.48
CA THR A 45 -13.50 -2.07 -0.03
C THR A 45 -13.30 -1.14 -1.23
N SER A 46 -13.18 0.17 -1.00
CA SER A 46 -13.02 1.16 -2.07
C SER A 46 -12.18 2.34 -1.59
N PRO A 47 -10.91 2.10 -1.22
CA PRO A 47 -10.04 3.16 -0.73
C PRO A 47 -9.80 4.21 -1.82
N ALA A 48 -9.86 5.49 -1.44
CA ALA A 48 -9.57 6.59 -2.36
C ALA A 48 -8.09 6.65 -2.79
N HIS A 49 -7.18 6.14 -1.97
CA HIS A 49 -5.74 6.19 -2.23
C HIS A 49 -5.06 4.84 -1.97
N LEU A 50 -4.19 4.42 -2.88
CA LEU A 50 -3.29 3.27 -2.71
C LEU A 50 -1.84 3.74 -2.63
N ILE A 51 -1.13 3.31 -1.60
CA ILE A 51 0.29 3.61 -1.38
C ILE A 51 1.11 2.33 -1.64
N ASP A 52 1.76 2.25 -2.80
CA ASP A 52 2.58 1.10 -3.22
C ASP A 52 3.92 1.07 -2.48
N LEU A 53 4.09 0.06 -1.62
CA LEU A 53 5.32 -0.18 -0.88
C LEU A 53 6.39 -0.91 -1.71
N GLY A 54 6.04 -1.40 -2.91
CA GLY A 54 6.86 -2.29 -3.72
C GLY A 54 8.22 -1.72 -4.13
N ARG A 55 8.42 -0.39 -4.11
CA ARG A 55 9.71 0.25 -4.46
C ARG A 55 10.61 0.53 -3.28
N ILE A 56 10.13 0.39 -2.05
CA ILE A 56 10.91 0.68 -0.85
C ILE A 56 11.87 -0.50 -0.60
N LYS A 57 13.13 -0.34 -1.01
CA LYS A 57 14.16 -1.40 -0.92
C LYS A 57 14.40 -1.83 0.53
N ASP A 58 14.29 -0.89 1.47
CA ASP A 58 14.49 -1.12 2.90
C ASP A 58 13.47 -2.09 3.51
N LEU A 59 12.36 -2.39 2.82
CA LEU A 59 11.37 -3.38 3.24
C LEU A 59 11.65 -4.80 2.71
N ARG A 60 12.73 -5.00 1.95
CA ARG A 60 13.09 -6.27 1.30
C ARG A 60 14.36 -6.85 1.92
N TYR A 61 14.22 -7.51 3.06
CA TYR A 61 15.35 -8.16 3.73
C TYR A 61 14.89 -9.37 4.55
N ILE A 62 15.86 -10.21 4.90
CA ILE A 62 15.77 -11.20 5.96
C ILE A 62 16.87 -10.83 6.95
N LYS A 63 16.52 -10.67 8.22
CA LYS A 63 17.47 -10.34 9.29
C LYS A 63 17.31 -11.33 10.42
N GLU A 64 18.42 -11.95 10.82
CA GLU A 64 18.48 -12.71 12.06
C GLU A 64 18.80 -11.75 13.20
N SER A 65 17.99 -11.80 14.26
CA SER A 65 18.24 -11.05 15.49
C SER A 65 18.47 -12.10 16.58
N GLY A 66 19.70 -12.59 16.65
CA GLY A 66 20.13 -13.50 17.71
C GLY A 66 20.26 -12.78 19.05
N SER A 67 20.02 -13.52 20.13
CA SER A 67 20.27 -13.12 21.53
C SER A 67 21.61 -13.64 22.02
#